data_AF-A0A821M897-F1
#
_entry.id   AF-A0A821M897-F1
#
_cell.length_a   1.000
_cell.length_b   1.000
_cell.length_c   1.000
_cell.angle_alpha   90.00
_cell.angle_beta   90.00
_cell.angle_gamma   90.00
#
_symmetry.space_group_name_H-M   'P 1'
#
loop_
_entity.id
_entity.type
_entity.pdbx_description
1 polymer ?
#
loop_
_entity_poly.entity_id
_entity_poly.type
_entity_poly.pdbx_seq_one_letter_code
_entity_poly.pdbx_strand_id
1 'polypeptide(L)'
;MVARLNEDPTITNEDRVIRLLTRLLKEGFITNEECNMAKPIGSRPARLCGLRKLHKSKENYTLRPVMSAIKTVGYDLGKMLTN
;
A
#
# COMPACT_ATOMS: atom_id res chain seq x y z
N MET A 1 4.18 18.47 14.62
CA MET A 1 4.16 19.18 13.32
C MET A 1 3.82 18.17 12.23
N VAL A 2 2.63 18.25 11.64
CA VAL A 2 2.28 17.43 10.47
C VAL A 2 2.88 18.14 9.25
N ALA A 3 3.83 17.51 8.56
CA ALA A 3 4.37 18.05 7.33
C ALA A 3 3.22 18.24 6.34
N ARG A 4 2.97 19.48 5.90
CA ARG A 4 2.02 19.75 4.82
C ARG A 4 2.68 19.29 3.53
N LEU A 5 2.20 18.17 3.00
CA LEU A 5 2.61 17.68 1.69
C LEU A 5 1.93 18.55 0.63
N ASN A 6 2.73 19.09 -0.30
CA ASN A 6 2.21 19.90 -1.42
C ASN A 6 1.48 19.04 -2.46
N GLU A 7 1.80 17.74 -2.52
CA GLU A 7 1.22 16.77 -3.43
C GLU A 7 0.92 15.46 -2.67
N ASP A 8 -0.13 14.74 -3.07
CA ASP A 8 -0.43 13.44 -2.48
C ASP A 8 0.54 12.38 -3.04
N PRO A 9 1.48 11.86 -2.24
CA PRO A 9 2.46 10.88 -2.71
C PRO A 9 1.80 9.57 -3.17
N THR A 10 0.54 9.32 -2.77
CA THR A 10 -0.23 8.15 -3.16
C THR A 10 -0.47 8.13 -4.67
N ILE A 11 -0.80 9.28 -5.24
CA ILE A 11 -1.10 9.43 -6.68
C ILE A 11 0.16 9.15 -7.50
N THR A 12 1.29 9.76 -7.12
CA THR A 12 2.58 9.57 -7.81
C THR A 12 3.03 8.11 -7.78
N ASN A 13 2.80 7.43 -6.67
CA ASN A 13 3.16 6.01 -6.52
C ASN A 13 2.23 5.11 -7.34
N GLU A 14 0.93 5.41 -7.37
CA GLU A 14 -0.05 4.70 -8.20
C GLU A 14 0.33 4.77 -9.69
N ASP A 15 0.65 5.96 -10.19
CA ASP A 15 1.11 6.16 -11.57
C ASP A 15 2.36 5.34 -11.90
N ARG A 16 3.33 5.26 -10.98
CA ARG A 16 4.56 4.47 -11.18
C ARG A 16 4.25 2.99 -11.32
N VAL A 17 3.38 2.46 -10.46
CA VAL A 17 2.97 1.04 -10.51
C VAL A 17 2.20 0.74 -11.79
N ILE A 18 1.25 1.61 -12.18
CA ILE A 18 0.49 1.45 -13.43
C ILE A 18 1.42 1.45 -14.65
N ARG A 19 2.39 2.36 -14.72
CA ARG A 19 3.38 2.40 -15.80
C ARG A 19 4.21 1.11 -15.86
N LEU A 20 4.62 0.60 -14.70
CA LEU A 20 5.38 -0.65 -14.62
C LEU A 20 4.54 -1.85 -15.09
N LEU A 21 3.29 -1.97 -14.63
CA LEU A 21 2.38 -3.04 -15.07
C LEU A 21 2.10 -2.96 -16.57
N THR A 22 1.89 -1.75 -17.10
CA THR A 22 1.67 -1.55 -18.54
C THR A 22 2.90 -1.96 -19.36
N ARG A 23 4.11 -1.71 -18.85
CA ARG A 23 5.35 -2.15 -19.51
C ARG A 23 5.46 -3.67 -19.50
N LEU A 24 5.26 -4.31 -18.35
CA LEU A 24 5.32 -5.78 -18.22
C LEU A 24 4.28 -6.47 -19.10
N LEU A 25 3.09 -5.90 -19.22
CA LEU A 25 2.04 -6.38 -20.11
C LEU A 25 2.47 -6.31 -21.58
N LYS A 26 3.09 -5.20 -22.00
CA LYS A 26 3.63 -5.03 -23.37
C LYS A 26 4.75 -6.01 -23.68
N GLU A 27 5.59 -6.31 -22.69
CA GLU A 27 6.69 -7.26 -22.80
C GLU A 27 6.22 -8.72 -22.71
N GLY A 28 4.93 -8.97 -22.39
CA GLY A 28 4.34 -10.30 -22.33
C GLY A 28 4.69 -11.09 -21.06
N PHE A 29 5.21 -10.42 -20.02
CA PHE A 29 5.54 -11.07 -18.74
C PHE A 29 4.33 -11.37 -17.87
N ILE A 30 3.23 -10.65 -18.07
CA ILE A 30 1.98 -10.81 -17.32
C ILE A 30 0.79 -10.83 -18.29
N THR A 31 -0.26 -11.54 -17.90
CA THR A 31 -1.53 -11.58 -18.62
C THR A 31 -2.38 -10.34 -18.33
N ASN A 32 -3.39 -10.09 -19.17
CA ASN A 32 -4.37 -9.03 -18.92
C ASN A 32 -5.13 -9.25 -17.60
N GLU A 33 -5.39 -10.51 -17.22
CA GLU A 33 -6.09 -10.83 -15.97
C GLU A 33 -5.24 -10.49 -14.74
N GLU A 34 -3.97 -10.88 -14.74
CA GLU A 34 -3.00 -10.51 -13.70
C GLU A 34 -2.81 -9.01 -13.62
N CYS A 35 -2.70 -8.33 -14.77
CA CYS A 35 -2.59 -6.87 -14.81
C CYS A 35 -3.82 -6.20 -14.19
N ASN A 36 -5.03 -6.69 -14.46
CA ASN A 36 -6.26 -6.15 -13.89
C ASN A 36 -6.37 -6.44 -12.38
N MET A 37 -5.89 -7.60 -11.92
CA MET A 37 -5.84 -7.93 -10.50
C MET A 37 -4.80 -7.11 -9.73
N ALA A 38 -3.66 -6.80 -10.33
CA ALA A 38 -2.59 -6.04 -9.68
C ALA A 38 -2.79 -4.52 -9.74
N LYS A 39 -3.63 -4.02 -10.66
CA LYS A 39 -3.76 -2.59 -10.91
C LYS A 39 -4.40 -1.89 -9.70
N PRO A 40 -3.68 -0.97 -9.03
CA PRO A 40 -4.28 -0.16 -7.98
C PRO A 40 -5.37 0.77 -8.54
N ILE A 41 -6.49 0.90 -7.83
CA ILE A 41 -7.60 1.80 -8.19
C ILE A 41 -8.00 2.61 -6.95
N GLY A 42 -7.76 3.92 -6.98
CA GLY A 42 -8.21 4.84 -5.93
C GLY A 42 -7.52 4.54 -4.59
N SER A 43 -6.22 4.33 -4.64
CA SER A 43 -5.41 3.97 -3.48
C SER A 43 -5.47 5.05 -2.41
N ARG A 44 -5.27 4.65 -1.16
CA ARG A 44 -5.19 5.57 -0.03
C ARG A 44 -3.94 5.31 0.80
N PRO A 45 -3.43 6.32 1.51
CA PRO A 45 -2.40 6.10 2.51
C PRO A 45 -2.82 5.06 3.54
N ALA A 46 -1.84 4.31 4.04
CA ALA A 46 -2.07 3.31 5.07
C ALA A 46 -2.67 3.97 6.32
N ARG A 47 -3.68 3.34 6.90
CA ARG A 47 -4.38 3.87 8.09
C ARG A 47 -3.76 3.28 9.34
N LEU A 48 -3.31 4.15 10.24
CA LEU A 48 -2.97 3.77 11.61
C LEU A 48 -4.27 3.47 12.36
N CYS A 49 -4.49 2.19 12.68
CA CYS A 49 -5.67 1.72 13.41
C CYS A 49 -5.55 1.94 14.93
N GLY A 50 -4.56 2.72 15.36
CA GLY A 50 -4.27 3.00 16.76
C GLY A 50 -3.22 2.07 17.37
N LEU A 51 -2.98 2.28 18.66
CA LEU A 51 -2.12 1.44 19.48
C LEU A 51 -2.97 0.33 20.09
N ARG A 52 -2.47 -0.92 20.10
CA ARG A 52 -3.12 -1.98 20.88
C ARG A 52 -3.18 -1.57 22.35
N LYS A 53 -4.30 -1.83 23.03
CA LYS A 53 -4.38 -1.70 24.49
C LYS A 53 -3.27 -2.56 25.11
N LEU A 54 -2.29 -1.91 25.73
CA LEU A 54 -1.26 -2.57 26.52
C LEU A 54 -1.77 -2.71 27.95
N HIS A 55 -1.96 -3.95 28.41
CA HIS A 55 -2.44 -4.23 29.77
C HIS A 55 -1.33 -4.14 30.84
N LYS A 56 -0.06 -3.97 30.44
CA LYS A 56 1.08 -3.91 31.37
C LYS A 56 1.69 -2.51 31.37
N SER A 57 1.52 -1.81 32.48
CA SER A 57 2.07 -0.48 32.79
C SER A 57 3.55 -0.55 33.18
N LYS A 58 4.41 -1.09 32.32
CA LYS A 58 5.86 -1.00 32.52
C LYS A 58 6.45 0.06 31.58
N GLU A 59 7.29 0.90 32.15
CA GLU A 59 7.75 2.22 31.67
C GLU A 59 8.53 2.21 30.34
N ASN A 60 8.81 1.04 29.75
CA ASN A 60 9.69 0.87 28.58
C ASN A 60 9.17 -0.15 27.56
N TYR A 61 7.89 -0.11 27.19
CA TYR A 61 7.40 -0.93 26.07
C TYR A 61 7.48 -0.16 24.75
N THR A 62 8.17 -0.73 23.77
CA THR A 62 8.12 -0.25 22.38
C THR A 62 6.69 -0.35 21.88
N LEU A 63 6.06 0.79 21.63
CA LEU A 63 4.74 0.85 21.00
C LEU A 63 4.79 0.11 19.66
N ARG A 64 3.85 -0.81 19.44
CA ARG A 64 3.67 -1.49 18.15
C ARG A 64 2.43 -0.90 17.48
N PRO A 65 2.58 0.16 16.67
CA PRO A 65 1.46 0.69 15.92
C PRO A 65 0.91 -0.39 14.99
N VAL A 66 -0.41 -0.52 14.96
CA VAL A 66 -1.09 -1.40 13.99
C VAL A 66 -1.47 -0.54 12.80
N MET A 67 -0.93 -0.91 11.63
CA MET A 67 -1.19 -0.23 10.38
C MET A 67 -2.03 -1.15 9.48
N SER A 68 -3.15 -0.64 8.98
CA SER A 68 -3.90 -1.29 7.91
C SER A 68 -3.35 -0.85 6.56
N ALA A 69 -2.81 -1.82 5.82
CA ALA A 69 -2.34 -1.62 4.45
C ALA A 69 -3.43 -1.88 3.39
N ILE A 70 -4.69 -2.09 3.83
CA ILE A 70 -5.81 -2.37 2.92
C ILE A 70 -6.04 -1.17 2.00
N LYS A 71 -6.14 -1.42 0.69
CA LYS A 71 -6.28 -0.40 -0.37
C LYS A 71 -5.10 0.59 -0.47
N THR A 72 -3.93 0.20 0.02
CA THR A 72 -2.69 0.92 -0.31
C THR A 72 -2.23 0.54 -1.71
N VAL A 73 -1.37 1.38 -2.30
CA VAL A 73 -0.91 1.24 -3.70
C VAL A 73 -0.38 -0.17 -4.03
N GLY A 74 0.28 -0.84 -3.08
CA GLY A 74 0.85 -2.18 -3.28
C GLY A 74 -0.05 -3.34 -2.85
N TYR A 75 -1.26 -3.08 -2.33
CA TYR A 75 -2.09 -4.12 -1.71
C TYR A 75 -2.55 -5.17 -2.74
N ASP A 76 -3.14 -4.72 -3.85
CA ASP A 76 -3.68 -5.61 -4.87
C ASP A 76 -2.58 -6.35 -5.64
N LEU A 77 -1.46 -5.67 -5.92
CA LEU A 77 -0.25 -6.29 -6.46
C LEU A 77 0.30 -7.39 -5.53
N GLY A 78 0.43 -7.11 -4.24
CA GLY A 78 0.90 -8.09 -3.26
C GLY A 78 -0.04 -9.29 -3.16
N LYS A 79 -1.35 -9.04 -3.20
CA LYS A 79 -2.38 -10.08 -3.21
C LYS A 79 -2.25 -10.98 -4.46
N MET A 80 -2.00 -10.41 -5.63
CA MET A 80 -1.76 -11.18 -6.86
C MET A 80 -0.54 -12.10 -6.71
N LEU A 81 0.55 -11.62 -6.13
CA LEU A 81 1.80 -12.38 -5.98
C LEU A 81 1.73 -13.52 -4.96
N THR A 82 0.76 -13.51 -4.06
CA THR A 82 0.58 -14.54 -3.03
C THR A 82 -0.37 -15.66 -3.42
N ASN A 83 -1.08 -15.52 -4.54
CA ASN A 83 -1.91 -16.58 -5.13
C ASN A 83 -1.05 -17.48 -6.01
#